data_AF-A0A2P1QR45-F1
#
_entry.id   AF-A0A2P1QR45-F1
#
_cell.length_a   1.000
_cell.length_b   1.000
_cell.length_c   1.000
_cell.angle_alpha   90.00
_cell.angle_beta   90.00
_cell.angle_gamma   90.00
#
_symmetry.space_group_name_H-M   'P 1'
#
loop_
_entity.id
_entity.type
_entity.pdbx_description
1 polymer ?
#
loop_
_entity_poly.entity_id
_entity_poly.type
_entity_poly.pdbx_seq_one_letter_code
_entity_poly.pdbx_strand_id
1 'polypeptide(L)'
;MEDKFQELFEIRDSRINVREIMEEIEAKLKKNPSTKEDIEKLTHWKLSPPSPEGYRDFDPAEIAHLFEKGITPPKFSNPKLRFVRGPLKWLLIRFAEFYSFLDKKLSENRTRAFYSVLHELILIRSENQNLKRKMESFYSEFLEWNQAIGKEIRPEFLWANEDLYSENSVEESENFLLESIDPSERILVLSPGWGKILKQLLKLGFKFDSVSWNKSCSEFIENSITTNVYLEEPGAIPKDCSKYSKILIYENLSIHPHWLIEKTLRALSLGVSSGTEIRFRFSNENSNYPSPFLPLRLTKIQESLVRNYLKQLGFRNIIEKKSEDGFTVLSFRK
;
A
#
# COMPACT_ATOMS: atom_id res chain seq x y z
N MET A 1 0.55 -46.24 -14.24
CA MET A 1 -0.37 -45.34 -14.97
C MET A 1 -1.42 -44.91 -13.96
N GLU A 2 -1.02 -44.07 -13.02
CA GLU A 2 -0.94 -42.59 -13.14
C GLU A 2 -2.32 -41.96 -12.99
N ASP A 3 -2.60 -41.57 -11.75
CA ASP A 3 -2.92 -40.19 -11.36
C ASP A 3 -3.46 -39.28 -12.45
N LYS A 4 -4.73 -38.87 -12.29
CA LYS A 4 -5.16 -37.48 -12.39
C LYS A 4 -6.64 -37.37 -12.01
N PHE A 5 -6.95 -36.30 -11.27
CA PHE A 5 -8.27 -35.83 -10.81
C PHE A 5 -8.72 -36.20 -9.38
N GLN A 6 -7.79 -36.14 -8.42
CA GLN A 6 -8.13 -35.82 -7.02
C GLN A 6 -7.39 -34.56 -6.57
N GLU A 7 -7.80 -33.41 -7.09
CA GLU A 7 -7.57 -32.10 -6.44
C GLU A 7 -8.85 -31.26 -6.62
N LEU A 8 -9.92 -31.69 -5.94
CA LEU A 8 -10.92 -30.73 -5.47
C LEU A 8 -10.26 -30.01 -4.29
N PHE A 9 -10.20 -28.68 -4.35
CA PHE A 9 -9.76 -27.81 -3.26
C PHE A 9 -10.53 -28.13 -1.98
N GLU A 10 -10.03 -29.04 -1.16
CA GLU A 10 -10.44 -29.21 0.23
C GLU A 10 -9.66 -28.18 1.05
N ILE A 11 -10.30 -27.04 1.32
CA ILE A 11 -9.83 -26.09 2.34
C ILE A 11 -9.95 -26.80 3.69
N ARG A 12 -8.87 -27.45 4.13
CA ARG A 12 -8.76 -28.00 5.49
C ARG A 12 -8.16 -26.95 6.41
N ASP A 13 -8.98 -26.01 6.84
CA ASP A 13 -8.69 -25.21 8.03
C ASP A 13 -9.62 -25.66 9.17
N SER A 14 -9.04 -26.28 10.18
CA SER A 14 -9.76 -26.91 11.31
C SER A 14 -10.53 -25.93 12.22
N ARG A 15 -10.43 -24.63 11.96
CA ARG A 15 -11.16 -23.57 12.69
C ARG A 15 -12.33 -22.99 11.90
N ILE A 16 -12.49 -23.40 10.64
CA ILE A 16 -13.53 -22.91 9.75
C ILE A 16 -14.57 -24.02 9.62
N ASN A 17 -15.66 -23.90 10.38
CA ASN A 17 -16.79 -24.81 10.25
C ASN A 17 -17.52 -24.48 8.94
N VAL A 18 -17.17 -25.20 7.88
CA VAL A 18 -17.74 -25.04 6.54
C VAL A 18 -19.26 -25.10 6.57
N ARG A 19 -19.87 -25.86 7.50
CA ARG A 19 -21.33 -25.91 7.66
C ARG A 19 -21.92 -24.62 8.21
N GLU A 20 -21.29 -23.99 9.19
CA GLU A 20 -21.75 -22.69 9.72
C GLU A 20 -21.64 -21.60 8.65
N ILE A 21 -20.54 -21.58 7.88
CA ILE A 21 -20.40 -20.64 6.77
C ILE A 21 -21.45 -20.90 5.69
N MET A 22 -21.72 -22.17 5.35
CA MET A 22 -22.76 -22.50 4.39
C MET A 22 -24.16 -22.13 4.90
N GLU A 23 -24.47 -22.37 6.17
CA GLU A 23 -25.74 -21.99 6.79
C GLU A 23 -25.89 -20.46 6.88
N GLU A 24 -24.81 -19.73 7.18
CA GLU A 24 -24.82 -18.28 7.22
C GLU A 24 -24.96 -17.68 5.82
N ILE A 25 -24.30 -18.26 4.81
CA ILE A 25 -24.45 -17.91 3.40
C ILE A 25 -25.88 -18.19 2.94
N GLU A 26 -26.46 -19.35 3.26
CA GLU A 26 -27.85 -19.69 2.91
C GLU A 26 -28.86 -18.77 3.61
N ALA A 27 -28.61 -18.41 4.87
CA ALA A 27 -29.45 -17.49 5.63
C ALA A 27 -29.37 -16.06 5.08
N LYS A 28 -28.19 -15.61 4.63
CA LYS A 28 -28.00 -14.31 3.98
C LYS A 28 -28.55 -14.27 2.55
N LEU A 29 -28.38 -15.33 1.76
CA LEU A 29 -28.99 -15.50 0.44
C LEU A 29 -30.53 -15.43 0.48
N LYS A 30 -31.15 -15.85 1.59
CA LYS A 30 -32.60 -15.71 1.81
C LYS A 30 -33.04 -14.27 2.14
N LYS A 31 -32.16 -13.44 2.69
CA LYS A 31 -32.54 -12.11 3.21
C LYS A 31 -32.69 -11.04 2.13
N ASN A 32 -31.96 -11.12 1.02
CA ASN A 32 -32.03 -10.13 -0.06
C ASN A 32 -31.94 -10.82 -1.44
N PRO A 33 -33.06 -11.31 -2.01
CA PRO A 33 -33.03 -11.74 -3.40
C PRO A 33 -32.67 -10.56 -4.31
N SER A 34 -31.64 -10.75 -5.14
CA SER A 34 -31.22 -9.75 -6.14
C SER A 34 -32.41 -9.34 -7.01
N THR A 35 -32.67 -8.02 -7.09
CA THR A 35 -33.75 -7.50 -7.93
C THR A 35 -33.35 -7.56 -9.41
N LYS A 36 -34.32 -7.54 -10.32
CA LYS A 36 -34.04 -7.57 -11.77
C LYS A 36 -33.13 -6.42 -12.22
N GLU A 37 -33.29 -5.25 -11.60
CA GLU A 37 -32.47 -4.06 -11.89
C GLU A 37 -31.01 -4.25 -11.43
N ASP A 38 -30.77 -4.95 -10.32
CA ASP A 38 -29.43 -5.24 -9.84
C ASP A 38 -28.73 -6.25 -10.77
N ILE A 39 -29.47 -7.24 -11.26
CA ILE A 39 -28.96 -8.24 -12.21
C ILE A 39 -28.53 -7.55 -13.52
N GLU A 40 -29.35 -6.66 -14.07
CA GLU A 40 -29.00 -5.91 -15.29
C GLU A 40 -27.74 -5.07 -15.09
N LYS A 41 -27.59 -4.38 -13.96
CA LYS A 41 -26.37 -3.63 -13.64
C LYS A 41 -25.13 -4.53 -13.56
N LEU A 42 -25.26 -5.71 -12.95
CA LEU A 42 -24.16 -6.67 -12.81
C LEU A 42 -23.73 -7.29 -14.15
N THR A 43 -24.65 -7.47 -15.11
CA THR A 43 -24.29 -7.98 -16.45
C THR A 43 -23.37 -7.06 -17.22
N HIS A 44 -23.38 -5.75 -16.93
CA HIS A 44 -22.55 -4.75 -17.60
C HIS A 44 -21.19 -4.53 -16.93
N TRP A 45 -20.94 -5.16 -15.78
CA TRP A 45 -19.69 -4.97 -15.06
C TRP A 45 -18.58 -5.86 -15.59
N LYS A 46 -17.46 -5.26 -15.94
CA LYS A 46 -16.20 -5.97 -16.20
C LYS A 46 -15.36 -5.96 -14.93
N LEU A 47 -15.05 -7.13 -14.39
CA LEU A 47 -14.21 -7.25 -13.19
C LEU A 47 -12.77 -6.85 -13.54
N SER A 48 -12.18 -6.01 -12.69
CA SER A 48 -10.76 -5.64 -12.72
C SER A 48 -10.05 -6.21 -11.47
N PRO A 49 -8.76 -6.57 -11.50
CA PRO A 49 -7.82 -6.46 -12.63
C PRO A 49 -8.10 -7.46 -13.76
N PRO A 50 -7.61 -7.20 -14.98
CA PRO A 50 -7.68 -8.18 -16.07
C PRO A 50 -6.98 -9.47 -15.64
N SER A 51 -7.50 -10.58 -16.13
CA SER A 51 -6.95 -11.90 -15.89
C SER A 51 -5.48 -11.93 -16.33
N PRO A 52 -4.59 -12.67 -15.66
CA PRO A 52 -3.22 -12.84 -16.14
C PRO A 52 -3.22 -13.41 -17.57
N GLU A 53 -2.25 -12.99 -18.39
CA GLU A 53 -2.18 -13.34 -19.81
C GLU A 53 -2.38 -14.85 -20.04
N GLY A 54 -3.34 -15.20 -20.90
CA GLY A 54 -3.71 -16.59 -21.20
C GLY A 54 -4.96 -17.11 -20.46
N TYR A 55 -5.45 -16.41 -19.44
CA TYR A 55 -6.75 -16.71 -18.83
C TYR A 55 -7.87 -15.92 -19.49
N ARG A 56 -8.98 -16.60 -19.78
CA ARG A 56 -10.17 -15.96 -20.35
C ARG A 56 -10.79 -15.02 -19.31
N ASP A 57 -11.03 -13.78 -19.71
CA ASP A 57 -11.71 -12.80 -18.87
C ASP A 57 -13.07 -13.33 -18.40
N PHE A 58 -13.33 -13.22 -17.11
CA PHE A 58 -14.59 -13.64 -16.50
C PHE A 58 -15.70 -12.71 -16.98
N ASP A 59 -16.56 -13.20 -17.87
CA ASP A 59 -17.77 -12.51 -18.32
C ASP A 59 -19.00 -13.11 -17.64
N PRO A 60 -19.64 -12.38 -16.70
CA PRO A 60 -20.83 -12.84 -16.00
C PRO A 60 -21.99 -13.15 -16.95
N ALA A 61 -22.12 -12.43 -18.06
CA ALA A 61 -23.20 -12.63 -19.03
C ALA A 61 -22.97 -13.90 -19.87
N GLU A 62 -21.73 -14.15 -20.28
CA GLU A 62 -21.40 -15.37 -21.02
C GLU A 62 -21.59 -16.63 -20.17
N ILE A 63 -21.19 -16.56 -18.90
CA ILE A 63 -21.35 -17.68 -17.94
C ILE A 63 -22.84 -17.88 -17.59
N ALA A 64 -23.62 -16.82 -17.40
CA ALA A 64 -25.05 -16.91 -17.21
C ALA A 64 -25.76 -17.57 -18.41
N HIS A 65 -25.33 -17.25 -19.63
CA HIS A 65 -25.87 -17.87 -20.84
C HIS A 65 -25.61 -19.40 -20.91
N LEU A 66 -24.56 -19.91 -20.25
CA LEU A 66 -24.35 -21.37 -20.11
C LEU A 66 -25.42 -22.02 -19.22
N PHE A 67 -25.97 -21.28 -18.24
CA PHE A 67 -27.07 -21.74 -17.40
C PHE A 67 -28.45 -21.57 -18.07
N GLU A 68 -28.57 -20.71 -19.08
CA GLU A 68 -29.80 -20.44 -19.84
C GLU A 68 -30.07 -21.40 -21.01
N LYS A 69 -29.08 -22.20 -21.43
CA LYS A 69 -29.26 -23.21 -22.50
C LYS A 69 -30.18 -24.34 -22.06
N GLY A 70 -31.49 -24.10 -22.15
CA GLY A 70 -32.52 -25.11 -21.92
C GLY A 70 -32.56 -26.15 -23.05
N ILE A 71 -33.13 -27.32 -22.74
CA ILE A 71 -33.35 -28.37 -23.73
C ILE A 71 -34.40 -27.90 -24.74
N THR A 72 -34.00 -27.73 -26.00
CA THR A 72 -34.95 -27.40 -27.08
C THR A 72 -35.90 -28.58 -27.34
N PRO A 73 -37.20 -28.34 -27.55
CA PRO A 73 -38.14 -29.41 -27.84
C PRO A 73 -37.73 -30.12 -29.13
N PRO A 74 -37.81 -31.46 -29.17
CA PRO A 74 -37.38 -32.22 -30.34
C PRO A 74 -38.22 -31.83 -31.56
N LYS A 75 -37.56 -31.38 -32.63
CA LYS A 75 -38.23 -31.15 -33.92
C LYS A 75 -38.65 -32.51 -34.51
N PHE A 76 -39.93 -32.86 -34.40
CA PHE A 76 -40.52 -34.06 -35.01
C PHE A 76 -40.62 -33.98 -36.55
N SER A 77 -39.73 -33.23 -37.21
CA SER A 77 -39.51 -33.26 -38.66
C SER A 77 -38.44 -34.29 -39.08
N ASN A 78 -37.80 -34.95 -38.11
CA ASN A 78 -36.77 -35.95 -38.35
C ASN A 78 -37.40 -37.25 -38.91
N PRO A 79 -36.97 -37.79 -40.07
CA PRO A 79 -37.61 -38.93 -40.74
C PRO A 79 -37.69 -40.21 -39.90
N LYS A 80 -36.86 -40.34 -38.85
CA LYS A 80 -36.86 -41.49 -37.92
C LYS A 80 -38.05 -41.52 -36.94
N LEU A 81 -38.74 -40.41 -36.70
CA LEU A 81 -39.85 -40.30 -35.72
C LEU A 81 -41.23 -40.18 -36.40
N ARG A 82 -41.31 -40.41 -37.72
CA ARG A 82 -42.54 -40.27 -38.51
C ARG A 82 -43.65 -41.26 -38.12
N PHE A 83 -43.30 -42.33 -37.40
CA PHE A 83 -44.19 -43.38 -36.91
C PHE A 83 -45.05 -42.96 -35.70
N VAL A 84 -44.68 -41.89 -35.00
CA VAL A 84 -45.48 -41.34 -33.91
C VAL A 84 -46.56 -40.42 -34.49
N ARG A 85 -47.74 -40.96 -34.78
CA ARG A 85 -48.92 -40.21 -35.26
C ARG A 85 -50.03 -40.18 -34.21
N GLY A 86 -50.81 -39.10 -34.21
CA GLY A 86 -52.01 -38.98 -33.38
C GLY A 86 -51.75 -38.62 -31.90
N PRO A 87 -52.58 -39.08 -30.94
CA PRO A 87 -52.59 -38.60 -29.56
C PRO A 87 -51.29 -38.85 -28.78
N LEU A 88 -50.49 -39.86 -29.13
CA LEU A 88 -49.15 -40.07 -28.56
C LEU A 88 -48.16 -38.95 -28.92
N LYS A 89 -48.26 -38.40 -30.14
CA LYS A 89 -47.45 -37.24 -30.54
C LYS A 89 -47.82 -36.02 -29.68
N TRP A 90 -49.11 -35.82 -29.43
CA TRP A 90 -49.61 -34.73 -28.59
C TRP A 90 -49.14 -34.88 -27.14
N LEU A 91 -49.19 -36.10 -26.57
CA LEU A 91 -48.66 -36.37 -25.23
C LEU A 91 -47.16 -36.10 -25.13
N LEU A 92 -46.35 -36.58 -26.08
CA LEU A 92 -44.91 -36.33 -26.09
C LEU A 92 -44.56 -34.84 -26.22
N ILE A 93 -45.33 -34.10 -27.03
CA ILE A 93 -45.21 -32.64 -27.12
C ILE A 93 -45.53 -32.01 -25.76
N ARG A 94 -46.64 -32.40 -25.12
CA ARG A 94 -47.02 -31.88 -23.80
C ARG A 94 -46.00 -32.20 -22.71
N PHE A 95 -45.44 -33.41 -22.69
CA PHE A 95 -44.39 -33.78 -21.75
C PHE A 95 -43.09 -33.01 -22.00
N ALA A 96 -42.70 -32.82 -23.27
CA ALA A 96 -41.54 -32.02 -23.63
C ALA A 96 -41.74 -30.53 -23.29
N GLU A 97 -42.94 -29.98 -23.51
CA GLU A 97 -43.31 -28.61 -23.12
C GLU A 97 -43.24 -28.43 -21.60
N PHE A 98 -43.80 -29.37 -20.83
CA PHE A 98 -43.76 -29.34 -19.37
C PHE A 98 -42.32 -29.46 -18.84
N TYR A 99 -41.53 -30.38 -19.40
CA TYR A 99 -40.13 -30.55 -19.03
C TYR A 99 -39.29 -29.32 -19.40
N SER A 100 -39.52 -28.73 -20.57
CA SER A 100 -38.87 -27.49 -21.01
C SER A 100 -39.24 -26.29 -20.13
N PHE A 101 -40.50 -26.22 -19.66
CA PHE A 101 -40.94 -25.20 -18.71
C PHE A 101 -40.28 -25.37 -17.33
N LEU A 102 -40.18 -26.61 -16.83
CA LEU A 102 -39.46 -26.90 -15.58
C LEU A 102 -37.97 -26.57 -15.69
N ASP A 103 -37.33 -26.95 -16.80
CA ASP A 103 -35.92 -26.66 -17.08
C ASP A 103 -35.68 -25.14 -17.17
N LYS A 104 -36.58 -24.39 -17.84
CA LYS A 104 -36.52 -22.92 -17.89
C LYS A 104 -36.65 -22.27 -16.51
N LYS A 105 -37.55 -22.76 -15.65
CA LYS A 105 -37.69 -22.24 -14.27
C LYS A 105 -36.49 -22.59 -13.39
N LEU A 106 -35.93 -23.80 -13.53
CA LEU A 106 -34.72 -24.21 -12.82
C LEU A 106 -33.51 -23.40 -13.29
N SER A 107 -33.41 -23.14 -14.59
CA SER A 107 -32.43 -22.27 -15.20
C SER A 107 -32.52 -20.84 -14.66
N GLU A 108 -33.72 -20.24 -14.62
CA GLU A 108 -33.91 -18.89 -14.06
C GLU A 108 -33.49 -18.81 -12.59
N ASN A 109 -33.82 -19.83 -11.78
CA ASN A 109 -33.40 -19.91 -10.39
C ASN A 109 -31.89 -20.11 -10.23
N ARG A 110 -31.24 -20.89 -11.12
CA ARG A 110 -29.78 -21.05 -11.14
C ARG A 110 -29.09 -19.74 -11.51
N THR A 111 -29.59 -19.03 -12.52
CA THR A 111 -29.08 -17.71 -12.92
C THR A 111 -29.25 -16.69 -11.79
N ARG A 112 -30.40 -16.68 -11.10
CA ARG A 112 -30.63 -15.83 -9.91
C ARG A 112 -29.68 -16.18 -8.76
N ALA A 113 -29.46 -17.46 -8.49
CA ALA A 113 -28.51 -17.90 -7.47
C ALA A 113 -27.07 -17.49 -7.83
N PHE A 114 -26.68 -17.65 -9.10
CA PHE A 114 -25.38 -17.20 -9.61
C PHE A 114 -25.16 -15.70 -9.40
N TYR A 115 -26.11 -14.85 -9.81
CA TYR A 115 -26.00 -13.41 -9.60
C TYR A 115 -26.05 -13.00 -8.12
N SER A 116 -26.77 -13.74 -7.28
CA SER A 116 -26.81 -13.48 -5.83
C SER A 116 -25.45 -13.78 -5.18
N VAL A 117 -24.81 -14.90 -5.54
CA VAL A 117 -23.44 -15.22 -5.09
C VAL A 117 -22.44 -14.18 -5.60
N LEU A 118 -22.55 -13.77 -6.87
CA LEU A 118 -21.67 -12.76 -7.45
C LEU A 118 -21.82 -11.38 -6.76
N HIS A 119 -23.05 -10.99 -6.42
CA HIS A 119 -23.32 -9.78 -5.65
C HIS A 119 -22.65 -9.81 -4.27
N GLU A 120 -22.80 -10.92 -3.53
CA GLU A 120 -22.15 -11.10 -2.22
C GLU A 120 -20.61 -11.06 -2.32
N LEU A 121 -20.01 -11.68 -3.34
CA LEU A 121 -18.56 -11.61 -3.54
C LEU A 121 -18.07 -10.17 -3.79
N ILE A 122 -18.86 -9.37 -4.51
CA ILE A 122 -18.56 -7.95 -4.73
C ILE A 122 -18.67 -7.16 -3.43
N LEU A 123 -19.72 -7.39 -2.63
CA LEU A 123 -19.90 -6.76 -1.33
C LEU A 123 -18.75 -7.08 -0.38
N ILE A 124 -18.39 -8.36 -0.26
CA ILE A 124 -17.25 -8.82 0.55
C ILE A 124 -15.97 -8.14 0.10
N ARG A 125 -15.70 -8.06 -1.20
CA ARG A 125 -14.51 -7.36 -1.72
C ARG A 125 -14.49 -5.88 -1.33
N SER A 126 -15.63 -5.20 -1.42
CA SER A 126 -15.78 -3.79 -1.04
C SER A 126 -15.56 -3.59 0.46
N GLU A 127 -16.17 -4.43 1.30
CA GLU A 127 -16.00 -4.40 2.75
C GLU A 127 -14.54 -4.66 3.14
N ASN A 128 -13.89 -5.62 2.50
CA ASN A 128 -12.49 -5.97 2.76
C ASN A 128 -11.54 -4.82 2.35
N GLN A 129 -11.81 -4.14 1.23
CA GLN A 129 -11.08 -2.92 0.87
C GLN A 129 -11.28 -1.79 1.88
N ASN A 130 -12.50 -1.61 2.39
CA ASN A 130 -12.80 -0.60 3.40
C ASN A 130 -12.10 -0.93 4.73
N LEU A 131 -12.11 -2.21 5.14
CA LEU A 131 -11.40 -2.68 6.33
C LEU A 131 -9.90 -2.42 6.21
N LYS A 132 -9.31 -2.70 5.04
CA LYS A 132 -7.91 -2.39 4.76
C LYS A 132 -7.60 -0.91 4.94
N ARG A 133 -8.42 -0.02 4.37
CA ARG A 133 -8.27 1.44 4.55
C ARG A 133 -8.39 1.87 6.01
N LYS A 134 -9.36 1.33 6.75
CA LYS A 134 -9.53 1.61 8.19
C LYS A 134 -8.32 1.15 9.01
N MET A 135 -7.78 -0.03 8.69
CA MET A 135 -6.60 -0.58 9.36
C MET A 135 -5.35 0.25 9.05
N GLU A 136 -5.16 0.67 7.80
CA GLU A 136 -4.09 1.58 7.41
C GLU A 136 -4.19 2.92 8.17
N SER A 137 -5.39 3.52 8.25
CA SER A 137 -5.65 4.75 9.02
C SER A 137 -5.36 4.59 10.51
N PHE A 138 -5.87 3.52 11.12
CA PHE A 138 -5.63 3.22 12.54
C PHE A 138 -4.14 3.04 12.82
N TYR A 139 -3.42 2.33 11.95
CA TYR A 139 -1.99 2.11 12.13
C TYR A 139 -1.18 3.39 11.94
N SER A 140 -1.54 4.25 10.97
CA SER A 140 -0.92 5.57 10.85
C SER A 140 -1.17 6.43 12.09
N GLU A 141 -2.41 6.46 12.59
CA GLU A 141 -2.76 7.21 13.81
C GLU A 141 -2.00 6.68 15.04
N PHE A 142 -1.89 5.36 15.18
CA PHE A 142 -1.13 4.73 16.26
C PHE A 142 0.36 5.11 16.22
N LEU A 143 0.97 5.13 15.03
CA LEU A 143 2.36 5.52 14.85
C LEU A 143 2.58 7.01 15.08
N GLU A 144 1.68 7.86 14.58
CA GLU A 144 1.66 9.29 14.88
C GLU A 144 1.59 9.54 16.39
N TRP A 145 0.74 8.80 17.09
CA TRP A 145 0.58 8.89 18.53
C TRP A 145 1.84 8.44 19.27
N ASN A 146 2.48 7.34 18.85
CA ASN A 146 3.74 6.89 19.44
C ASN A 146 4.90 7.86 19.20
N GLN A 147 4.99 8.45 18.00
CA GLN A 147 5.99 9.48 17.73
C GLN A 147 5.72 10.77 18.51
N ALA A 148 4.47 11.22 18.59
CA ALA A 148 4.07 12.41 19.34
C ALA A 148 4.33 12.26 20.85
N ILE A 149 4.16 11.05 21.39
CA ILE A 149 4.41 10.77 22.80
C ILE A 149 5.90 10.60 23.11
N GLY A 150 6.75 10.40 22.10
CA GLY A 150 8.17 10.12 22.30
C GLY A 150 8.40 8.85 23.11
N LYS A 151 7.43 7.93 23.11
CA LYS A 151 7.58 6.63 23.78
C LYS A 151 8.73 5.90 23.10
N GLU A 152 9.70 5.47 23.90
CA GLU A 152 10.88 4.73 23.48
C GLU A 152 10.44 3.48 22.68
N ILE A 153 10.31 3.62 21.37
CA ILE A 153 10.48 2.48 20.48
C ILE A 153 11.98 2.22 20.57
N ARG A 154 12.40 1.40 21.54
CA ARG A 154 13.66 0.68 21.48
C ARG A 154 13.40 -0.41 20.46
N PRO A 155 13.80 -0.24 19.20
CA PRO A 155 13.82 -1.40 18.34
C PRO A 155 14.93 -2.27 18.97
N GLU A 156 14.58 -3.32 19.71
CA GLU A 156 15.52 -4.42 19.97
C GLU A 156 15.82 -5.03 18.60
N PHE A 157 16.69 -4.37 17.83
CA PHE A 157 17.04 -4.78 16.50
C PHE A 157 18.54 -4.88 16.37
N LEU A 158 18.95 -6.09 16.01
CA LEU A 158 20.29 -6.58 15.76
C LEU A 158 21.08 -5.77 14.71
N TRP A 159 20.48 -4.80 14.02
CA TRP A 159 21.15 -3.94 13.02
C TRP A 159 22.11 -2.90 13.61
N ALA A 160 22.04 -2.63 14.93
CA ALA A 160 23.10 -1.85 15.59
C ALA A 160 24.44 -2.61 15.63
N ASN A 161 24.40 -3.94 15.46
CA ASN A 161 25.56 -4.84 15.48
C ASN A 161 25.82 -5.55 14.14
N GLU A 162 24.83 -5.69 13.26
CA GLU A 162 25.07 -6.13 11.88
C GLU A 162 25.57 -4.94 11.06
N ASP A 163 26.89 -4.94 10.89
CA ASP A 163 27.67 -4.17 9.92
C ASP A 163 28.17 -2.80 10.36
N LEU A 164 28.70 -2.74 11.59
CA LEU A 164 29.67 -1.71 12.02
C LEU A 164 30.91 -1.59 11.10
N TYR A 165 31.14 -2.56 10.22
CA TYR A 165 32.32 -2.65 9.34
C TYR A 165 32.05 -2.99 7.85
N SER A 166 30.81 -3.15 7.39
CA SER A 166 30.50 -3.56 6.00
C SER A 166 29.49 -2.67 5.27
N GLU A 167 29.62 -1.35 5.41
CA GLU A 167 29.06 -0.40 4.43
C GLU A 167 30.18 0.48 3.86
N ASN A 168 31.01 -0.11 2.98
CA ASN A 168 31.92 0.66 2.13
C ASN A 168 31.20 1.26 0.90
N SER A 169 29.95 0.88 0.63
CA SER A 169 29.14 1.54 -0.40
C SER A 169 28.41 2.74 0.21
N VAL A 170 28.97 3.93 0.02
CA VAL A 170 28.25 5.17 0.28
C VAL A 170 27.10 5.25 -0.72
N GLU A 171 25.87 5.38 -0.22
CA GLU A 171 24.69 5.58 -1.05
C GLU A 171 24.87 6.87 -1.89
N GLU A 172 24.41 6.89 -3.14
CA GLU A 172 24.57 8.05 -4.01
C GLU A 172 23.85 9.29 -3.43
N SER A 173 22.69 9.08 -2.80
CA SER A 173 21.97 10.12 -2.08
C SER A 173 22.75 10.71 -0.91
N GLU A 174 23.58 9.91 -0.23
CA GLU A 174 24.48 10.39 0.84
C GLU A 174 25.58 11.27 0.28
N ASN A 175 26.16 10.86 -0.86
CA ASN A 175 27.14 11.69 -1.57
C ASN A 175 26.55 13.04 -1.96
N PHE A 176 25.30 13.08 -2.45
CA PHE A 176 24.62 14.34 -2.76
C PHE A 176 24.34 15.20 -1.53
N LEU A 177 24.05 14.60 -0.37
CA LEU A 177 23.91 15.35 0.89
C LEU A 177 25.24 15.98 1.32
N LEU A 178 26.36 15.28 1.13
CA LEU A 178 27.69 15.69 1.55
C LEU A 178 28.48 16.50 0.49
N GLU A 179 28.00 16.55 -0.74
CA GLU A 179 28.66 17.23 -1.86
C GLU A 179 28.88 18.72 -1.55
N SER A 180 30.00 19.32 -1.99
CA SER A 180 30.28 20.76 -1.84
C SER A 180 30.28 21.31 -0.41
N ILE A 181 30.39 20.47 0.62
CA ILE A 181 30.57 20.91 2.01
C ILE A 181 32.04 21.26 2.23
N ASP A 182 32.31 22.51 2.62
CA ASP A 182 33.65 22.94 2.96
C ASP A 182 34.03 22.48 4.38
N PRO A 183 35.22 21.90 4.61
CA PRO A 183 35.63 21.39 5.92
C PRO A 183 35.68 22.45 7.03
N SER A 184 35.80 23.73 6.66
CA SER A 184 35.82 24.87 7.58
C SER A 184 34.43 25.26 8.10
N GLU A 185 33.37 24.82 7.42
CA GLU A 185 31.99 25.15 7.75
C GLU A 185 31.47 24.35 8.95
N ARG A 186 30.55 24.95 9.71
CA ARG A 186 29.80 24.24 10.76
C ARG A 186 28.46 23.78 10.23
N ILE A 187 28.19 22.49 10.41
CA ILE A 187 27.00 21.82 9.90
C ILE A 187 26.06 21.48 11.05
N LEU A 188 24.76 21.62 10.85
CA LEU A 188 23.74 21.08 11.76
C LEU A 188 23.10 19.85 11.12
N VAL A 189 23.08 18.73 11.83
CA VAL A 189 22.36 17.52 11.40
C VAL A 189 21.10 17.37 12.23
N LEU A 190 19.94 17.46 11.59
CA LEU A 190 18.63 17.24 12.22
C LEU A 190 18.18 15.80 11.99
N SER A 191 17.70 15.16 13.06
CA SER A 191 17.23 13.76 13.07
C SER A 191 18.23 12.82 12.35
N PRO A 192 19.43 12.62 12.91
CA PRO A 192 20.46 11.75 12.31
C PRO A 192 20.14 10.24 12.40
N GLY A 193 18.98 9.87 12.94
CA GLY A 193 18.66 8.49 13.34
C GLY A 193 19.69 7.94 14.32
N TRP A 194 20.22 6.75 14.04
CA TRP A 194 21.29 6.11 14.85
C TRP A 194 22.70 6.62 14.52
N GLY A 195 22.84 7.65 13.66
CA GLY A 195 24.11 8.35 13.47
C GLY A 195 25.05 7.80 12.40
N LYS A 196 24.56 7.02 11.42
CA LYS A 196 25.35 6.58 10.24
C LYS A 196 26.03 7.76 9.54
N ILE A 197 25.28 8.82 9.25
CA ILE A 197 25.79 10.06 8.66
C ILE A 197 26.80 10.79 9.55
N LEU A 198 26.62 10.74 10.87
CA LEU A 198 27.52 11.40 11.82
C LEU A 198 28.89 10.71 11.82
N LYS A 199 28.93 9.38 11.74
CA LYS A 199 30.19 8.63 11.58
C LYS A 199 30.91 9.00 10.29
N GLN A 200 30.18 9.19 9.18
CA GLN A 200 30.76 9.64 7.91
C GLN A 200 31.33 11.06 8.02
N LEU A 201 30.60 11.99 8.64
CA LEU A 201 31.07 13.35 8.89
C LEU A 201 32.34 13.38 9.74
N LEU A 202 32.42 12.52 10.78
CA LEU A 202 33.63 12.35 11.58
C LEU A 202 34.80 11.81 10.76
N LYS A 203 34.58 10.78 9.92
CA LYS A 203 35.61 10.23 9.03
C LYS A 203 36.18 11.29 8.08
N LEU A 204 35.34 12.21 7.61
CA LEU A 204 35.71 13.30 6.71
C LEU A 204 36.27 14.54 7.43
N GLY A 205 36.26 14.56 8.77
CA GLY A 205 36.82 15.63 9.59
C GLY A 205 35.96 16.90 9.67
N PHE A 206 34.66 16.82 9.35
CA PHE A 206 33.75 17.96 9.43
C PHE A 206 33.40 18.33 10.88
N LYS A 207 33.17 19.63 11.13
CA LYS A 207 32.62 20.12 12.40
C LYS A 207 31.10 20.16 12.32
N PHE A 208 30.43 19.39 13.15
CA PHE A 208 28.98 19.34 13.17
C PHE A 208 28.41 19.35 14.59
N ASP A 209 27.18 19.86 14.69
CA ASP A 209 26.29 19.69 15.83
C ASP A 209 25.10 18.82 15.36
N SER A 210 24.55 18.02 16.28
CA SER A 210 23.46 17.10 15.99
C SER A 210 22.24 17.37 16.87
N VAL A 211 21.04 17.26 16.31
CA VAL A 211 19.78 17.36 17.05
C VAL A 211 18.96 16.10 16.84
N SER A 212 18.62 15.42 17.93
CA SER A 212 17.74 14.27 17.92
C SER A 212 16.38 14.63 18.51
N TRP A 213 15.31 14.12 17.91
CA TRP A 213 13.95 14.17 18.47
C TRP A 213 13.59 12.90 19.25
N ASN A 214 14.47 11.90 19.22
CA ASN A 214 14.32 10.64 19.94
C ASN A 214 15.37 10.55 21.04
N LYS A 215 14.91 10.32 22.27
CA LYS A 215 15.76 10.22 23.46
C LYS A 215 16.77 9.07 23.35
N SER A 216 16.34 7.89 22.92
CA SER A 216 17.21 6.72 22.79
C SER A 216 18.28 6.92 21.72
N CYS A 217 17.94 7.55 20.60
CA CYS A 217 18.94 7.91 19.58
C CYS A 217 19.94 8.93 20.12
N SER A 218 19.47 9.94 20.88
CA SER A 218 20.33 10.95 21.51
C SER A 218 21.32 10.30 22.47
N GLU A 219 20.84 9.46 23.39
CA GLU A 219 21.67 8.75 24.36
C GLU A 219 22.70 7.83 23.67
N PHE A 220 22.31 7.14 22.59
CA PHE A 220 23.24 6.31 21.82
C PHE A 220 24.34 7.14 21.15
N ILE A 221 23.96 8.24 20.49
CA ILE A 221 24.91 9.14 19.79
C ILE A 221 25.88 9.77 20.78
N GLU A 222 25.37 10.23 21.93
CA GLU A 222 26.16 10.84 22.99
C GLU A 222 27.23 9.87 23.53
N ASN A 223 26.83 8.61 23.75
CA ASN A 223 27.72 7.59 24.28
C ASN A 223 28.70 7.02 23.24
N SER A 224 28.31 6.91 21.98
CA SER A 224 29.02 6.09 20.98
C SER A 224 29.68 6.88 19.84
N ILE A 225 29.25 8.13 19.58
CA ILE A 225 29.64 8.88 18.37
C ILE A 225 30.21 10.26 18.71
N THR A 226 29.45 11.11 19.39
CA THR A 226 29.86 12.50 19.66
C THR A 226 29.11 13.09 20.86
N THR A 227 29.77 13.95 21.62
CA THR A 227 29.17 14.72 22.71
C THR A 227 28.33 15.90 22.22
N ASN A 228 28.46 16.30 20.95
CA ASN A 228 27.75 17.46 20.40
C ASN A 228 26.36 17.08 19.88
N VAL A 229 25.53 16.52 20.76
CA VAL A 229 24.14 16.16 20.45
C VAL A 229 23.18 16.84 21.42
N TYR A 230 22.09 17.37 20.89
CA TYR A 230 21.03 18.01 21.67
C TYR A 230 19.73 17.23 21.49
N LEU A 231 19.03 17.00 22.59
CA LEU A 231 17.68 16.47 22.59
C LEU A 231 16.69 17.63 22.55
N GLU A 232 15.87 17.68 21.50
CA GLU A 232 14.85 18.70 21.30
C GLU A 232 13.47 18.04 21.10
N GLU A 233 12.40 18.81 21.26
CA GLU A 233 11.05 18.34 20.96
C GLU A 233 10.91 17.96 19.46
N PRO A 234 10.02 17.01 19.11
CA PRO A 234 9.76 16.67 17.71
C PRO A 234 9.47 17.89 16.83
N GLY A 235 10.33 18.10 15.83
CA GLY A 235 10.24 19.16 14.84
C GLY A 235 10.71 20.52 15.32
N ALA A 236 11.24 20.61 16.55
CA ALA A 236 11.96 21.79 17.01
C ALA A 236 13.39 21.80 16.44
N ILE A 237 13.91 23.02 16.31
CA ILE A 237 15.30 23.30 15.94
C ILE A 237 15.95 24.10 17.07
N PRO A 238 17.29 24.11 17.18
CA PRO A 238 18.00 24.92 18.17
C PRO A 238 17.62 26.40 18.06
N LYS A 239 17.55 27.09 19.21
CA LYS A 239 17.16 28.50 19.29
C LYS A 239 18.06 29.45 18.48
N ASP A 240 19.32 29.07 18.29
CA ASP A 240 20.28 29.84 17.48
C ASP A 240 20.90 28.95 16.40
N CYS A 241 20.43 29.13 15.16
CA CYS A 241 20.97 28.45 13.98
C CYS A 241 21.92 29.35 13.16
N SER A 242 22.24 30.57 13.61
CA SER A 242 23.04 31.54 12.84
C SER A 242 24.48 31.09 12.58
N LYS A 243 25.00 30.21 13.45
CA LYS A 243 26.35 29.64 13.34
C LYS A 243 26.50 28.55 12.27
N TYR A 244 25.42 28.10 11.66
CA TYR A 244 25.45 27.00 10.69
C TYR A 244 25.28 27.50 9.25
N SER A 245 26.24 27.17 8.40
CA SER A 245 26.15 27.43 6.96
C SER A 245 25.25 26.42 6.27
N LYS A 246 25.19 25.18 6.80
CA LYS A 246 24.44 24.07 6.21
C LYS A 246 23.66 23.28 7.25
N ILE A 247 22.44 22.89 6.88
CA ILE A 247 21.57 22.04 7.68
C ILE A 247 21.21 20.80 6.86
N LEU A 248 21.48 19.63 7.42
CA LEU A 248 21.24 18.33 6.79
C LEU A 248 20.13 17.59 7.53
N ILE A 249 19.16 17.06 6.78
CA ILE A 249 18.18 16.10 7.28
C ILE A 249 18.42 14.78 6.57
N TYR A 250 19.06 13.85 7.28
CA TYR A 250 19.55 12.60 6.70
C TYR A 250 18.47 11.52 6.60
N GLU A 251 17.60 11.40 7.59
CA GLU A 251 16.53 10.39 7.53
C GLU A 251 15.60 10.63 6.34
N ASN A 252 15.02 9.54 5.82
CA ASN A 252 13.97 9.66 4.82
C ASN A 252 12.77 10.40 5.43
N LEU A 253 12.50 11.62 4.96
CA LEU A 253 11.37 12.41 5.46
C LEU A 253 10.02 11.68 5.36
N SER A 254 9.84 10.78 4.40
CA SER A 254 8.60 10.02 4.24
C SER A 254 8.29 9.06 5.40
N ILE A 255 9.27 8.76 6.27
CA ILE A 255 9.06 7.98 7.51
C ILE A 255 8.32 8.82 8.56
N HIS A 256 8.48 10.14 8.51
CA HIS A 256 7.90 11.08 9.46
C HIS A 256 6.48 11.48 9.03
N PRO A 257 5.59 11.80 9.98
CA PRO A 257 4.25 12.28 9.68
C PRO A 257 4.31 13.70 9.14
N HIS A 258 3.30 14.05 8.35
CA HIS A 258 3.27 15.29 7.59
C HIS A 258 3.40 16.53 8.49
N TRP A 259 2.75 16.53 9.66
CA TRP A 259 2.79 17.63 10.62
C TRP A 259 4.20 17.89 11.15
N LEU A 260 5.02 16.85 11.32
CA LEU A 260 6.39 16.95 11.83
C LEU A 260 7.30 17.60 10.78
N ILE A 261 7.16 17.17 9.52
CA ILE A 261 7.88 17.75 8.39
C ILE A 261 7.51 19.22 8.22
N GLU A 262 6.22 19.55 8.25
CA GLU A 262 5.75 20.92 8.13
C GLU A 262 6.24 21.80 9.28
N LYS A 263 6.14 21.32 10.53
CA LYS A 263 6.64 22.02 11.72
C LYS A 263 8.13 22.32 11.59
N THR A 264 8.92 21.34 11.18
CA THR A 264 10.37 21.48 10.99
C THR A 264 10.70 22.50 9.90
N LEU A 265 10.05 22.42 8.74
CA LEU A 265 10.28 23.36 7.64
C LEU A 265 9.87 24.80 8.00
N ARG A 266 8.76 24.97 8.73
CA ARG A 266 8.34 26.28 9.25
C ARG A 266 9.33 26.80 10.29
N ALA A 267 9.80 25.95 11.21
CA ALA A 267 10.81 26.33 12.19
C ALA A 267 12.11 26.78 11.50
N LEU A 268 12.58 26.01 10.50
CA LEU A 268 13.74 26.38 9.68
C LEU A 268 13.54 27.69 8.94
N SER A 269 12.32 27.95 8.42
CA SER A 269 12.02 29.19 7.72
C SER A 269 12.09 30.43 8.63
N LEU A 270 11.95 30.27 9.94
CA LEU A 270 11.95 31.36 10.92
C LEU A 270 13.27 31.50 11.67
N GLY A 271 13.95 30.39 11.97
CA GLY A 271 15.12 30.37 12.85
C GLY A 271 16.48 30.40 12.14
N VAL A 272 16.51 30.28 10.82
CA VAL A 272 17.76 30.14 10.06
C VAL A 272 18.17 31.47 9.40
N SER A 273 19.47 31.77 9.40
CA SER A 273 20.04 32.95 8.74
C SER A 273 19.89 32.92 7.22
N SER A 274 19.78 34.09 6.60
CA SER A 274 19.78 34.23 5.14
C SER A 274 21.07 33.66 4.54
N GLY A 275 20.94 32.86 3.48
CA GLY A 275 22.06 32.22 2.80
C GLY A 275 22.42 30.82 3.31
N THR A 276 21.90 30.37 4.46
CA THR A 276 22.10 28.99 4.93
C THR A 276 21.45 28.00 3.96
N GLU A 277 22.18 26.94 3.62
CA GLU A 277 21.71 25.88 2.73
C GLU A 277 21.12 24.73 3.53
N ILE A 278 19.92 24.30 3.15
CA ILE A 278 19.20 23.20 3.77
C ILE A 278 19.09 22.08 2.76
N ARG A 279 19.44 20.87 3.19
CA ARG A 279 19.34 19.66 2.36
C ARG A 279 18.58 18.58 3.09
N PHE A 280 17.64 17.97 2.39
CA PHE A 280 16.96 16.78 2.88
C PHE A 280 16.80 15.77 1.76
N ARG A 281 16.70 14.49 2.14
CA ARG A 281 16.35 13.42 1.21
C ARG A 281 15.01 12.80 1.56
N PHE A 282 14.29 12.36 0.54
CA PHE A 282 13.08 11.59 0.70
C PHE A 282 12.94 10.54 -0.39
N SER A 283 12.20 9.48 -0.09
CA SER A 283 11.73 8.53 -1.08
C SER A 283 10.31 8.12 -0.74
N ASN A 284 9.43 8.16 -1.74
CA ASN A 284 8.05 7.67 -1.62
C ASN A 284 7.96 6.16 -1.83
N GLU A 285 9.01 5.56 -2.40
CA GLU A 285 9.06 4.15 -2.74
C GLU A 285 10.04 3.44 -1.81
N ASN A 286 9.91 2.12 -1.72
CA ASN A 286 10.85 1.28 -0.97
C ASN A 286 11.83 0.59 -1.93
N SER A 287 12.28 1.33 -2.94
CA SER A 287 13.32 0.88 -3.87
C SER A 287 14.61 0.60 -3.11
N ASN A 288 15.26 -0.52 -3.43
CA ASN A 288 16.58 -0.89 -2.90
C ASN A 288 16.67 -1.16 -1.38
N TYR A 289 15.55 -1.43 -0.70
CA TYR A 289 15.61 -1.88 0.70
C TYR A 289 16.08 -3.35 0.76
N PRO A 290 17.20 -3.66 1.46
CA PRO A 290 17.77 -5.01 1.46
C PRO A 290 16.94 -6.02 2.27
N SER A 291 16.12 -5.52 3.20
CA SER A 291 15.28 -6.35 4.05
C SER A 291 13.96 -6.72 3.36
N PRO A 292 13.47 -7.96 3.56
CA PRO A 292 12.12 -8.34 3.14
C PRO A 292 11.02 -7.58 3.92
N PHE A 293 11.36 -6.94 5.04
CA PHE A 293 10.46 -6.11 5.82
C PHE A 293 10.61 -4.65 5.41
N LEU A 294 9.57 -4.12 4.77
CA LEU A 294 9.57 -2.75 4.27
C LEU A 294 9.14 -1.77 5.37
N PRO A 295 9.87 -0.65 5.56
CA PRO A 295 9.46 0.38 6.50
C PRO A 295 8.16 1.03 6.02
N LEU A 296 7.26 1.32 6.96
CA LEU A 296 6.06 2.10 6.67
C LEU A 296 6.45 3.54 6.35
N ARG A 297 5.89 4.09 5.28
CA ARG A 297 5.98 5.52 4.94
C ARG A 297 4.71 6.21 5.41
N LEU A 298 4.83 7.12 6.37
CA LEU A 298 3.70 7.86 6.92
C LEU A 298 3.26 9.00 6.00
N THR A 299 4.21 9.61 5.28
CA THR A 299 3.93 10.76 4.42
C THR A 299 4.34 10.48 2.98
N LYS A 300 3.42 10.73 2.05
CA LYS A 300 3.71 10.76 0.61
C LYS A 300 3.99 12.20 0.18
N ILE A 301 5.23 12.45 -0.24
CA ILE A 301 5.70 13.76 -0.65
C ILE A 301 5.42 13.98 -2.14
N GLN A 302 4.58 14.97 -2.47
CA GLN A 302 4.27 15.31 -3.87
C GLN A 302 5.32 16.27 -4.43
N GLU A 303 6.24 15.77 -5.25
CA GLU A 303 7.37 16.54 -5.83
C GLU A 303 6.94 17.87 -6.45
N SER A 304 5.83 17.87 -7.20
CA SER A 304 5.29 19.06 -7.88
C SER A 304 4.84 20.16 -6.91
N LEU A 305 4.35 19.81 -5.73
CA LEU A 305 3.83 20.76 -4.75
C LEU A 305 4.90 21.22 -3.75
N VAL A 306 5.87 20.37 -3.42
CA VAL A 306 6.92 20.67 -2.43
C VAL A 306 7.71 21.90 -2.83
N ARG A 307 8.05 22.04 -4.12
CA ARG A 307 8.77 23.21 -4.64
C ARG A 307 7.99 24.50 -4.40
N ASN A 308 6.68 24.48 -4.58
CA ASN A 308 5.82 25.66 -4.35
C ASN A 308 5.69 25.96 -2.86
N TYR A 309 5.54 24.93 -2.03
CA TYR A 309 5.48 25.07 -0.57
C TYR A 309 6.77 25.68 -0.01
N LEU A 310 7.95 25.20 -0.43
CA LEU A 310 9.24 25.76 -0.01
C LEU A 310 9.40 27.23 -0.42
N LYS A 311 8.94 27.60 -1.62
CA LYS A 311 8.90 29.01 -2.06
C LYS A 311 7.98 29.87 -1.20
N GLN A 312 6.82 29.35 -0.80
CA GLN A 312 5.89 30.06 0.10
C GLN A 312 6.50 30.32 1.48
N LEU A 313 7.33 29.40 1.98
CA LEU A 313 8.12 29.59 3.21
C LEU A 313 9.32 30.55 3.04
N GLY A 314 9.53 31.07 1.83
CA GLY A 314 10.56 32.04 1.50
C GLY A 314 11.91 31.44 1.12
N PHE A 315 12.00 30.12 0.90
CA PHE A 315 13.23 29.49 0.42
C PHE A 315 13.45 29.72 -1.08
N ARG A 316 14.72 29.79 -1.49
CA ARG A 316 15.18 30.08 -2.86
C ARG A 316 16.17 29.02 -3.33
N ASN A 317 16.52 29.06 -4.61
CA ASN A 317 17.51 28.16 -5.25
C ASN A 317 17.25 26.67 -4.98
N ILE A 318 16.00 26.24 -5.22
CA ILE A 318 15.60 24.84 -5.02
C ILE A 318 16.18 23.99 -6.14
N ILE A 319 17.13 23.12 -5.78
CA ILE A 319 17.79 22.15 -6.64
C ILE A 319 17.29 20.76 -6.23
N GLU A 320 16.95 19.95 -7.22
CA GLU A 320 16.52 18.58 -7.04
C GLU A 320 17.50 17.65 -7.75
N LYS A 321 17.98 16.62 -7.04
CA LYS A 321 18.78 15.54 -7.60
C LYS A 321 18.10 14.22 -7.29
N LYS A 322 17.83 13.42 -8.32
CA LYS A 322 17.34 12.05 -8.18
C LYS A 322 18.54 11.12 -8.21
N SER A 323 18.65 10.24 -7.23
CA SER A 323 19.71 9.25 -7.14
C SER A 323 19.21 7.87 -7.60
N GLU A 324 20.12 7.06 -8.12
CA GLU A 324 19.86 5.70 -8.59
C GLU A 324 19.43 4.75 -7.46
N ASP A 325 19.80 5.09 -6.22
CA ASP A 325 19.33 4.40 -5.01
C ASP A 325 17.81 4.62 -4.74
N GLY A 326 17.13 5.47 -5.54
CA GLY A 326 15.69 5.70 -5.49
C GLY A 326 15.27 6.79 -4.50
N PHE A 327 16.23 7.58 -4.02
CA PHE A 327 15.99 8.79 -3.25
C PHE A 327 15.93 10.03 -4.15
N THR A 328 15.26 11.05 -3.64
CA THR A 328 15.32 12.42 -4.17
C THR A 328 15.90 13.32 -3.09
N VAL A 329 16.98 14.01 -3.43
CA VAL A 329 17.64 15.00 -2.58
C VAL A 329 17.22 16.39 -3.04
N LEU A 330 16.64 17.17 -2.12
CA LEU A 330 16.33 18.57 -2.32
C LEU A 330 17.32 19.44 -1.55
N SER A 331 17.94 20.39 -2.26
CA SER A 331 18.77 21.45 -1.69
C SER A 331 18.13 22.81 -1.96
N PHE A 332 18.09 23.69 -0.96
CA PHE A 332 17.54 25.03 -1.08
C PHE A 332 18.16 25.96 -0.05
N ARG A 333 18.03 27.27 -0.24
CA ARG A 333 18.63 28.30 0.62
C ARG A 333 17.58 29.21 1.22
N LYS A 334 17.83 29.73 2.42
CA LYS A 334 16.99 30.75 3.05
C LYS A 334 17.22 32.14 2.47
#